data_AF-A0A8B8B1X2-F1
#
_entry.id   AF-A0A8B8B1X2-F1
#
_cell.length_a   1.000
_cell.length_b   1.000
_cell.length_c   1.000
_cell.angle_alpha   90.00
_cell.angle_beta   90.00
_cell.angle_gamma   90.00
#
_symmetry.space_group_name_H-M   'P 1'
#
loop_
_entity.id
_entity.type
_entity.pdbx_description
1 polymer ?
#
loop_
_entity_poly.entity_id
_entity_poly.type
_entity_poly.pdbx_seq_one_letter_code
_entity_poly.pdbx_strand_id
1 'polypeptide(L)'
;MVKNNMHCQLLMHLLFCGFIISLSESQGTVSARIWESARNKIKSTKWSLANSWNGDNDYKNKWKCNLFVYDILQEVHAVTPTRWSWSKFSRAPIGTNEWANPNSEYVMDTKCYETVSYSSRQKGDVIAFKRNKGSGHMGIVSTNGDYISALREKVQEDNVDSFVKSDPSIANTTVWRYTC
;
A
#
# COMPACT_ATOMS: atom_id res chain seq x y z
N MET A 1 16.26 -34.38 59.32
CA MET A 1 16.00 -34.85 57.94
C MET A 1 14.88 -34.02 57.35
N VAL A 2 15.20 -33.02 56.53
CA VAL A 2 14.22 -32.38 55.63
C VAL A 2 14.97 -32.12 54.33
N LYS A 3 14.78 -33.01 53.36
CA LYS A 3 15.14 -32.81 51.96
C LYS A 3 13.86 -32.99 51.17
N ASN A 4 13.75 -32.23 50.08
CA ASN A 4 12.74 -32.30 49.01
C ASN A 4 11.69 -31.20 49.07
N ASN A 5 12.05 -30.01 48.58
CA ASN A 5 11.08 -29.10 47.97
C ASN A 5 11.74 -28.15 46.96
N MET A 6 12.58 -28.68 46.07
CA MET A 6 13.32 -27.86 45.10
C MET A 6 13.25 -28.33 43.65
N HIS A 7 12.36 -29.27 43.31
CA HIS A 7 12.23 -29.77 41.93
C HIS A 7 11.00 -29.25 41.16
N CYS A 8 10.06 -28.54 41.80
CA CYS A 8 8.83 -28.09 41.13
C CYS A 8 8.90 -26.65 40.55
N GLN A 9 9.91 -25.86 40.88
CA GLN A 9 10.04 -24.47 40.36
C GLN A 9 10.86 -24.37 39.06
N LEU A 10 11.61 -25.41 38.70
CA LEU A 10 12.50 -25.37 37.53
C LEU A 10 11.78 -25.70 36.20
N LEU A 11 10.67 -26.46 36.23
CA LEU A 11 9.91 -26.81 35.03
C LEU A 11 8.96 -25.70 34.55
N MET A 12 8.55 -24.76 35.42
CA MET A 12 7.70 -23.62 35.04
C MET A 12 8.46 -22.48 34.35
N HIS A 13 9.78 -22.37 34.54
CA HIS A 13 10.59 -21.35 33.87
C HIS A 13 10.93 -21.71 32.42
N LEU A 14 11.02 -23.01 32.08
CA LEU A 14 11.32 -23.44 30.72
C LEU A 14 10.12 -23.32 29.77
N LEU A 15 8.89 -23.35 30.29
CA LEU A 15 7.67 -23.10 29.49
C LEU A 15 7.43 -21.60 29.22
N PHE A 16 7.92 -20.71 30.08
CA PHE A 16 7.82 -19.26 29.85
C PHE A 16 8.88 -18.71 28.90
N CYS A 17 10.08 -19.32 28.84
CA CYS A 17 11.08 -18.94 27.83
C CYS A 17 10.67 -19.38 26.41
N GLY A 18 9.93 -20.49 26.27
CA GLY A 18 9.43 -20.96 24.97
C GLY A 18 8.30 -20.10 24.39
N PHE A 19 7.54 -19.38 25.23
CA PHE A 19 6.41 -18.54 24.77
C PHE A 19 6.83 -17.10 24.43
N ILE A 20 7.95 -16.62 24.98
CA ILE A 20 8.46 -15.27 24.69
C ILE A 20 9.22 -15.22 23.35
N ILE A 21 9.77 -16.33 22.87
CA ILE A 21 10.57 -16.34 21.63
C ILE A 21 9.70 -16.30 20.36
N SER A 22 8.42 -16.70 20.42
CA SER A 22 7.52 -16.63 19.25
C SER A 22 6.79 -15.29 19.05
N LEU A 23 6.99 -14.28 19.91
CA LEU A 23 6.37 -12.96 19.71
C LEU A 23 7.26 -11.94 18.97
N SER A 24 8.50 -12.29 18.62
CA SER A 24 9.45 -11.35 18.01
C SER A 24 9.55 -11.42 16.47
N GLU A 25 8.80 -12.30 15.81
CA GLU A 25 9.01 -12.66 14.40
C GLU A 25 7.82 -12.34 13.45
N SER A 26 7.04 -11.28 13.71
CA SER A 26 5.89 -10.94 12.82
C SER A 26 5.70 -9.47 12.44
N GLN A 27 6.65 -8.58 12.74
CA GLN A 27 6.64 -7.26 12.11
C GLN A 27 7.37 -7.38 10.76
N GLY A 28 6.71 -7.98 9.76
CA GLY A 28 7.22 -8.02 8.39
C GLY A 28 7.61 -6.61 7.89
N THR A 29 8.46 -6.54 6.87
CA THR A 29 8.90 -5.25 6.29
C THR A 29 7.72 -4.32 6.01
N VAL A 30 7.94 -2.99 6.01
CA VAL A 30 6.83 -2.04 5.72
C VAL A 30 6.16 -2.38 4.39
N SER A 31 6.93 -2.77 3.37
CA SER A 31 6.39 -3.27 2.09
C SER A 31 5.46 -4.47 2.27
N ALA A 32 5.79 -5.43 3.12
CA ALA A 32 4.91 -6.56 3.43
C ALA A 32 3.60 -6.10 4.09
N ARG A 33 3.66 -5.11 4.99
CA ARG A 33 2.46 -4.52 5.61
C ARG A 33 1.62 -3.73 4.62
N ILE A 34 2.23 -2.95 3.72
CA ILE A 34 1.54 -2.23 2.63
C ILE A 34 0.73 -3.23 1.79
N TRP A 35 1.38 -4.31 1.36
CA TRP A 35 0.73 -5.37 0.59
C TRP A 35 -0.41 -6.03 1.38
N GLU A 36 -0.17 -6.44 2.62
CA GLU A 36 -1.17 -7.12 3.45
C GLU A 36 -2.39 -6.22 3.70
N SER A 37 -2.17 -4.94 3.99
CA SER A 37 -3.25 -3.97 4.15
C SER A 37 -4.06 -3.83 2.85
N ALA A 38 -3.42 -3.70 1.69
CA ALA A 38 -4.09 -3.63 0.39
C ALA A 38 -4.91 -4.89 0.08
N ARG A 39 -4.32 -6.07 0.31
CA ARG A 39 -4.96 -7.37 0.09
C ARG A 39 -6.23 -7.52 0.92
N ASN A 40 -6.19 -7.09 2.19
CA ASN A 40 -7.34 -7.13 3.09
C ASN A 40 -8.48 -6.18 2.67
N LYS A 41 -8.29 -5.33 1.66
CA LYS A 41 -9.35 -4.49 1.09
C LYS A 41 -9.97 -5.07 -0.18
N ILE A 42 -9.50 -6.20 -0.71
CA ILE A 42 -10.10 -6.82 -1.91
C ILE A 42 -11.61 -7.04 -1.68
N LYS A 43 -12.42 -6.72 -2.68
CA LYS A 43 -13.90 -6.64 -2.66
C LYS A 43 -14.50 -5.45 -1.90
N SER A 44 -13.71 -4.62 -1.22
CA SER A 44 -14.22 -3.39 -0.57
C SER A 44 -14.78 -2.41 -1.60
N THR A 45 -15.95 -1.85 -1.31
CA THR A 45 -16.58 -0.81 -2.11
C THR A 45 -16.26 0.60 -1.61
N LYS A 46 -15.49 0.76 -0.52
CA LYS A 46 -15.15 2.07 0.07
C LYS A 46 -14.60 3.07 -0.97
N TRP A 47 -13.76 2.58 -1.89
CA TRP A 47 -13.12 3.40 -2.93
C TRP A 47 -13.78 3.26 -4.32
N SER A 48 -15.00 2.74 -4.38
CA SER A 48 -15.75 2.66 -5.65
C SER A 48 -16.05 4.05 -6.21
N LEU A 49 -16.36 4.12 -7.50
CA LEU A 49 -16.73 5.36 -8.17
C LEU A 49 -17.96 6.01 -7.50
N ALA A 50 -18.97 5.20 -7.16
CA ALA A 50 -20.26 5.67 -6.65
C ALA A 50 -20.24 6.19 -5.20
N ASN A 51 -19.24 5.81 -4.40
CA ASN A 51 -19.16 6.16 -2.99
C ASN A 51 -18.41 7.48 -2.74
N SER A 52 -18.64 8.11 -1.59
CA SER A 52 -17.81 9.21 -1.08
C SER A 52 -16.50 8.66 -0.49
N TRP A 53 -15.51 9.53 -0.26
CA TRP A 53 -14.30 9.18 0.48
C TRP A 53 -14.31 9.91 1.83
N ASN A 54 -14.23 9.17 2.93
CA ASN A 54 -14.29 9.69 4.30
C ASN A 54 -15.52 10.59 4.57
N GLY A 55 -16.67 10.26 3.99
CA GLY A 55 -17.91 11.03 4.12
C GLY A 55 -17.96 12.30 3.25
N ASP A 56 -16.88 12.65 2.57
CA ASP A 56 -16.81 13.84 1.70
C ASP A 56 -17.43 13.55 0.32
N ASN A 57 -18.60 14.16 0.09
CA ASN A 57 -19.38 14.01 -1.15
C ASN A 57 -18.68 14.60 -2.38
N ASP A 58 -17.66 15.45 -2.22
CA ASP A 58 -16.87 15.94 -3.35
C ASP A 58 -16.14 14.82 -4.07
N TYR A 59 -15.93 13.67 -3.43
CA TYR A 59 -15.33 12.49 -4.04
C TYR A 59 -16.35 11.50 -4.62
N LYS A 60 -17.65 11.77 -4.48
CA LYS A 60 -18.69 10.94 -5.11
C LYS A 60 -18.59 11.06 -6.63
N ASN A 61 -18.75 9.95 -7.34
CA ASN A 61 -18.63 9.85 -8.80
C ASN A 61 -17.23 10.22 -9.34
N LYS A 62 -16.19 10.13 -8.51
CA LYS A 62 -14.77 10.32 -8.92
C LYS A 62 -13.98 9.04 -8.72
N TRP A 63 -12.99 8.80 -9.60
CA TRP A 63 -12.02 7.72 -9.45
C TRP A 63 -11.18 7.93 -8.19
N LYS A 64 -10.87 6.84 -7.48
CA LYS A 64 -10.25 6.88 -6.14
C LYS A 64 -9.03 5.98 -6.01
N CYS A 65 -8.39 5.60 -7.11
CA CYS A 65 -7.20 4.75 -7.06
C CYS A 65 -6.05 5.36 -6.25
N ASN A 66 -5.84 6.68 -6.34
CA ASN A 66 -4.86 7.38 -5.52
C ASN A 66 -5.28 7.48 -4.04
N LEU A 67 -6.57 7.63 -3.75
CA LEU A 67 -7.09 7.68 -2.37
C LEU A 67 -7.01 6.30 -1.69
N PHE A 68 -7.21 5.24 -2.47
CA PHE A 68 -6.96 3.87 -2.02
C PHE A 68 -5.50 3.70 -1.59
N VAL A 69 -4.55 3.99 -2.48
CA VAL A 69 -3.12 3.88 -2.14
C VAL A 69 -2.74 4.77 -0.95
N TYR A 70 -3.25 6.01 -0.90
CA TYR A 70 -3.05 6.90 0.24
C TYR A 70 -3.50 6.27 1.55
N ASP A 71 -4.74 5.76 1.61
CA ASP A 71 -5.28 5.14 2.83
C ASP A 71 -4.47 3.91 3.26
N ILE A 72 -4.02 3.07 2.30
CA ILE A 72 -3.17 1.91 2.60
C ILE A 72 -1.84 2.35 3.23
N LEU A 73 -1.17 3.35 2.64
CA LEU A 73 0.11 3.84 3.15
C LEU A 73 -0.05 4.46 4.55
N GLN A 74 -1.13 5.21 4.78
CA GLN A 74 -1.45 5.78 6.09
C GLN A 74 -1.75 4.70 7.14
N GLU A 75 -2.51 3.66 6.79
CA GLU A 75 -2.90 2.57 7.69
C GLU A 75 -1.68 1.82 8.26
N VAL A 76 -0.60 1.72 7.47
CA VAL A 76 0.63 1.03 7.88
C VAL A 76 1.73 1.98 8.33
N HIS A 77 1.39 3.26 8.53
CA HIS A 77 2.29 4.33 8.94
C HIS A 77 3.51 4.53 8.02
N ALA A 78 3.36 4.25 6.72
CA ALA A 78 4.37 4.59 5.73
C ALA A 78 4.36 6.10 5.46
N VAL A 79 5.55 6.70 5.29
CA VAL A 79 5.65 8.11 4.89
C VAL A 79 4.90 8.29 3.58
N THR A 80 3.86 9.12 3.56
CA THR A 80 2.97 9.24 2.40
C THR A 80 3.13 10.60 1.73
N PRO A 81 3.46 10.66 0.43
CA PRO A 81 3.58 11.92 -0.28
C PRO A 81 2.24 12.63 -0.38
N THR A 82 2.25 13.93 -0.14
CA THR A 82 1.07 14.78 -0.05
C THR A 82 1.37 16.14 -0.65
N ARG A 83 0.34 16.85 -1.07
CA ARG A 83 0.42 18.22 -1.59
C ARG A 83 -0.41 19.17 -0.74
N TRP A 84 -0.03 20.43 -0.71
CA TRP A 84 -0.87 21.45 -0.07
C TRP A 84 -2.15 21.69 -0.89
N SER A 85 -3.30 21.66 -0.22
CA SER A 85 -4.61 21.93 -0.82
C SER A 85 -5.14 23.25 -0.29
N TRP A 86 -5.07 24.31 -1.10
CA TRP A 86 -5.56 25.64 -0.74
C TRP A 86 -7.06 25.67 -0.45
N SER A 87 -7.87 24.84 -1.12
CA SER A 87 -9.32 24.76 -0.86
C SER A 87 -9.67 24.14 0.50
N LYS A 88 -8.78 23.30 1.05
CA LYS A 88 -9.00 22.58 2.32
C LYS A 88 -8.08 23.08 3.43
N PHE A 89 -7.25 24.09 3.14
CA PHE A 89 -6.17 24.60 3.99
C PHE A 89 -5.41 23.49 4.74
N SER A 90 -5.11 22.39 4.04
CA SER A 90 -4.52 21.19 4.62
C SER A 90 -3.74 20.38 3.57
N ARG A 91 -2.91 19.43 4.05
CA ARG A 91 -2.23 18.47 3.18
C ARG A 91 -3.24 17.44 2.65
N ALA A 92 -3.21 17.21 1.35
CA ALA A 92 -4.08 16.27 0.65
C ALA A 92 -3.26 15.22 -0.11
N PRO A 93 -3.85 14.07 -0.45
CA PRO A 93 -3.20 13.07 -1.28
C PRO A 93 -2.75 13.66 -2.62
N ILE A 94 -1.57 13.26 -3.10
CA ILE A 94 -1.16 13.56 -4.46
C ILE A 94 -2.02 12.79 -5.49
N GLY A 95 -2.07 13.32 -6.70
CA GLY A 95 -2.84 12.69 -7.79
C GLY A 95 -2.10 11.49 -8.38
N THR A 96 -2.84 10.63 -9.09
CA THR A 96 -2.26 9.47 -9.79
C THR A 96 -1.16 9.86 -10.78
N ASN A 97 -1.29 11.02 -11.43
CA ASN A 97 -0.28 11.50 -12.38
C ASN A 97 1.05 11.89 -11.70
N GLU A 98 1.03 12.29 -10.43
CA GLU A 98 2.26 12.50 -9.65
C GLU A 98 2.95 11.17 -9.36
N TRP A 99 2.19 10.17 -8.90
CA TRP A 99 2.74 8.82 -8.73
C TRP A 99 3.26 8.22 -10.05
N ALA A 100 2.63 8.53 -11.19
CA ALA A 100 3.07 8.07 -12.50
C ALA A 100 4.25 8.87 -13.07
N ASN A 101 4.65 9.98 -12.45
CA ASN A 101 5.81 10.77 -12.82
C ASN A 101 7.06 10.28 -12.04
N PRO A 102 8.06 9.64 -12.68
CA PRO A 102 9.25 9.16 -11.99
C PRO A 102 10.10 10.28 -11.37
N ASN A 103 9.89 11.52 -11.77
CA ASN A 103 10.56 12.71 -11.24
C ASN A 103 9.60 13.57 -10.38
N SER A 104 8.61 12.96 -9.73
CA SER A 104 7.67 13.71 -8.88
C SER A 104 8.39 14.23 -7.64
N GLU A 105 8.52 15.56 -7.54
CA GLU A 105 9.09 16.24 -6.37
C GLU A 105 8.35 15.83 -5.09
N TYR A 106 7.01 15.72 -5.13
CA TYR A 106 6.24 15.29 -3.97
C TYR A 106 6.62 13.91 -3.43
N VAL A 107 6.96 12.97 -4.33
CA VAL A 107 7.38 11.62 -3.93
C VAL A 107 8.84 11.65 -3.48
N MET A 108 9.72 12.28 -4.25
CA MET A 108 11.15 12.35 -3.98
C MET A 108 11.48 13.09 -2.67
N ASP A 109 10.74 14.15 -2.34
CA ASP A 109 10.91 14.93 -1.12
C ASP A 109 10.70 14.11 0.16
N THR A 110 9.95 13.00 0.08
CA THR A 110 9.76 12.11 1.22
C THR A 110 11.03 11.34 1.59
N LYS A 111 11.96 11.16 0.64
CA LYS A 111 13.19 10.34 0.77
C LYS A 111 12.94 8.87 1.18
N CYS A 112 11.70 8.41 1.08
CA CYS A 112 11.29 7.05 1.47
C CYS A 112 10.83 6.20 0.30
N TYR A 113 10.95 6.70 -0.93
CA TYR A 113 10.65 5.93 -2.13
C TYR A 113 11.77 6.06 -3.14
N GLU A 114 12.09 4.94 -3.79
CA GLU A 114 12.96 4.89 -4.97
C GLU A 114 12.18 4.34 -6.16
N THR A 115 12.52 4.79 -7.36
CA THR A 115 11.99 4.18 -8.58
C THR A 115 12.74 2.88 -8.85
N VAL A 116 12.00 1.81 -9.13
CA VAL A 116 12.58 0.52 -9.55
C VAL A 116 12.11 0.15 -10.94
N SER A 117 12.85 -0.73 -11.62
CA SER A 117 12.46 -1.21 -12.94
C SER A 117 11.15 -2.00 -12.87
N TYR A 118 10.34 -1.94 -13.94
CA TYR A 118 9.08 -2.68 -14.02
C TYR A 118 9.27 -4.20 -13.82
N SER A 119 10.35 -4.77 -14.36
CA SER A 119 10.70 -6.19 -14.23
C SER A 119 11.17 -6.58 -12.82
N SER A 120 11.62 -5.62 -12.01
CA SER A 120 12.07 -5.85 -10.63
C SER A 120 11.02 -5.51 -9.59
N ARG A 121 9.77 -5.24 -10.00
CA ARG A 121 8.66 -4.95 -9.08
C ARG A 121 8.45 -6.10 -8.11
N GLN A 122 8.12 -5.78 -6.86
CA GLN A 122 7.86 -6.76 -5.81
C GLN A 122 6.61 -6.40 -5.02
N LYS A 123 6.09 -7.37 -4.25
CA LYS A 123 4.92 -7.16 -3.39
C LYS A 123 5.10 -5.93 -2.50
N GLY A 124 4.09 -5.08 -2.44
CA GLY A 124 4.07 -3.86 -1.64
C GLY A 124 4.69 -2.63 -2.32
N ASP A 125 5.30 -2.75 -3.49
CA ASP A 125 5.66 -1.58 -4.29
C ASP A 125 4.37 -0.85 -4.74
N VAL A 126 4.43 0.47 -4.89
CA VAL A 126 3.36 1.25 -5.52
C VAL A 126 3.59 1.24 -7.02
N ILE A 127 2.57 0.89 -7.80
CA ILE A 127 2.62 0.90 -9.26
C ILE A 127 1.62 1.90 -9.84
N ALA A 128 2.07 2.76 -10.75
CA ALA A 128 1.26 3.79 -11.36
C ALA A 128 1.44 3.83 -12.88
N PHE A 129 0.32 4.02 -13.58
CA PHE A 129 0.21 3.98 -15.03
C PHE A 129 -0.14 5.37 -15.55
N LYS A 130 0.79 6.02 -16.26
CA LYS A 130 0.56 7.28 -16.94
C LYS A 130 -0.21 7.03 -18.22
N ARG A 131 -1.24 7.82 -18.49
CA ARG A 131 -1.96 7.80 -19.77
C ARG A 131 -1.57 8.98 -20.65
N ASN A 132 -1.68 8.80 -21.97
CA ASN A 132 -1.49 9.86 -22.97
C ASN A 132 -2.46 11.03 -22.79
N LYS A 133 -3.67 10.75 -22.29
CA LYS A 133 -4.70 11.75 -21.98
C LYS A 133 -5.44 11.34 -20.70
N GLY A 134 -5.91 12.33 -19.94
CA GLY A 134 -6.70 12.11 -18.73
C GLY A 134 -5.88 11.67 -17.52
N SER A 135 -6.58 11.15 -16.51
CA SER A 135 -5.96 10.63 -15.30
C SER A 135 -5.41 9.22 -15.53
N GLY A 136 -4.21 8.97 -15.00
CA GLY A 136 -3.64 7.64 -14.91
C GLY A 136 -4.44 6.70 -13.99
N HIS A 137 -3.88 5.51 -13.78
CA HIS A 137 -4.36 4.52 -12.80
C HIS A 137 -3.23 4.11 -11.86
N MET A 138 -3.52 3.57 -10.68
CA MET A 138 -2.49 3.08 -9.77
C MET A 138 -3.01 2.06 -8.76
N GLY A 139 -2.09 1.33 -8.14
CA GLY A 139 -2.38 0.38 -7.09
C GLY A 139 -1.12 -0.06 -6.35
N ILE A 140 -1.24 -1.16 -5.61
CA ILE A 140 -0.16 -1.81 -4.87
C ILE A 140 0.18 -3.12 -5.57
N VAL A 141 1.46 -3.36 -5.85
CA VAL A 141 1.94 -4.61 -6.44
C VAL A 141 1.66 -5.76 -5.48
N SER A 142 1.12 -6.86 -6.01
CA SER A 142 0.75 -8.06 -5.29
C SER A 142 1.65 -9.25 -5.65
N THR A 143 1.21 -10.47 -5.34
CA THR A 143 1.94 -11.70 -5.67
C THR A 143 1.99 -11.90 -7.18
N ASN A 144 3.04 -12.59 -7.66
CA ASN A 144 3.28 -12.86 -9.09
C ASN A 144 3.44 -11.60 -9.97
N GLY A 145 3.61 -10.43 -9.35
CA GLY A 145 3.72 -9.17 -10.06
C GLY A 145 2.38 -8.59 -10.53
N ASP A 146 1.24 -9.17 -10.11
CA ASP A 146 -0.09 -8.58 -10.28
C ASP A 146 -0.24 -7.30 -9.43
N TYR A 147 -1.41 -6.65 -9.43
CA TYR A 147 -1.62 -5.45 -8.62
C TYR A 147 -3.05 -5.32 -8.09
N ILE A 148 -3.17 -4.75 -6.89
CA ILE A 148 -4.43 -4.47 -6.21
C ILE A 148 -4.76 -3.00 -6.36
N SER A 149 -5.95 -2.68 -6.87
CA SER A 149 -6.37 -1.30 -7.08
C SER A 149 -7.88 -1.09 -6.89
N ALA A 150 -8.27 0.16 -6.63
CA ALA A 150 -9.68 0.55 -6.62
C ALA A 150 -10.19 0.74 -8.05
N LEU A 151 -11.15 -0.10 -8.46
CA LEU A 151 -11.85 -0.01 -9.73
C LEU A 151 -13.23 0.64 -9.57
N ARG A 152 -14.04 0.60 -10.63
CA ARG A 152 -15.35 1.24 -10.70
C ARG A 152 -16.25 0.84 -9.54
N GLU A 153 -16.37 -0.47 -9.29
CA GLU A 153 -17.32 -1.02 -8.33
C GLU A 153 -16.70 -1.36 -6.98
N LYS A 154 -15.45 -1.82 -6.98
CA LYS A 154 -14.76 -2.33 -5.78
C LYS A 154 -13.26 -2.43 -6.01
N VAL A 155 -12.52 -2.64 -4.93
CA VAL A 155 -11.10 -3.02 -4.97
C VAL A 155 -10.98 -4.44 -5.52
N GLN A 156 -10.08 -4.62 -6.48
CA GLN A 156 -9.80 -5.90 -7.13
C GLN A 156 -8.29 -6.08 -7.32
N GLU A 157 -7.89 -7.33 -7.49
CA GLU A 157 -6.56 -7.71 -7.92
C GLU A 157 -6.64 -8.09 -9.39
N ASP A 158 -5.81 -7.47 -10.22
CA ASP A 158 -5.78 -7.68 -11.67
C ASP A 158 -4.37 -8.04 -12.12
N ASN A 159 -4.29 -8.78 -13.23
CA ASN A 159 -3.02 -9.05 -13.88
C ASN A 159 -2.48 -7.79 -14.55
N VAL A 160 -1.32 -7.31 -14.09
CA VAL A 160 -0.74 -6.05 -14.56
C VAL A 160 -0.37 -6.10 -16.04
N ASP A 161 0.18 -7.22 -16.51
CA ASP A 161 0.67 -7.33 -17.89
C ASP A 161 -0.51 -7.36 -18.87
N SER A 162 -1.61 -8.03 -18.49
CA SER A 162 -2.87 -8.02 -19.23
C SER A 162 -3.49 -6.63 -19.24
N PHE A 163 -3.51 -5.94 -18.11
CA PHE A 163 -4.00 -4.57 -18.00
C PHE A 163 -3.24 -3.62 -18.93
N VAL A 164 -1.90 -3.61 -18.84
CA VAL A 164 -1.03 -2.77 -19.68
C VAL A 164 -1.21 -3.07 -21.17
N LYS A 165 -1.30 -4.35 -21.56
CA LYS A 165 -1.53 -4.74 -22.97
C LYS A 165 -2.92 -4.34 -23.47
N SER A 166 -3.93 -4.34 -22.60
CA SER A 166 -5.32 -4.04 -22.97
C SER A 166 -5.64 -2.56 -23.09
N ASP A 167 -4.85 -1.67 -22.46
CA ASP A 167 -5.07 -0.22 -22.47
C ASP A 167 -3.95 0.49 -23.27
N PRO A 168 -4.12 0.68 -24.59
CA PRO A 168 -3.11 1.34 -25.43
C PRO A 168 -2.90 2.82 -25.10
N SER A 169 -3.71 3.40 -24.21
CA SER A 169 -3.51 4.77 -23.75
C SER A 169 -2.40 4.89 -22.71
N ILE A 170 -1.93 3.78 -22.13
CA ILE A 170 -0.83 3.77 -21.16
C ILE A 170 0.47 4.12 -21.88
N ALA A 171 1.04 5.26 -21.51
CA ALA A 171 2.25 5.82 -22.09
C ALA A 171 3.51 5.41 -21.32
N ASN A 172 3.38 5.22 -20.01
CA ASN A 172 4.49 4.85 -19.13
C ASN A 172 3.96 4.19 -17.86
N THR A 173 4.79 3.33 -17.26
CA THR A 173 4.54 2.72 -15.95
C THR A 173 5.68 3.07 -15.01
N THR A 174 5.35 3.60 -13.85
CA THR A 174 6.31 3.94 -12.79
C THR A 174 6.06 3.04 -11.59
N VAL A 175 7.13 2.44 -11.06
CA VAL A 175 7.09 1.59 -9.87
C VAL A 175 7.94 2.23 -8.79
N TRP A 176 7.33 2.44 -7.63
CA TRP A 176 7.98 3.02 -6.45
C TRP A 176 8.11 1.96 -5.36
N ARG A 177 9.34 1.76 -4.91
CA ARG A 177 9.66 0.92 -3.77
C ARG A 177 9.81 1.76 -2.53
N TYR A 178 9.15 1.36 -1.45
CA TYR A 178 9.35 1.98 -0.14
C TYR A 178 10.68 1.51 0.46
N THR A 179 11.50 2.46 0.92
CA THR A 179 12.88 2.22 1.40
C THR A 179 13.13 2.64 2.84
N CYS A 180 12.10 3.22 3.47
CA CYS A 180 12.03 3.36 4.92
C CYS A 180 11.26 2.16 5.50
#